data_AF-A0A953GVZ5-F1
#
_entry.id   AF-A0A953GVZ5-F1
#
_cell.length_a   1.000
_cell.length_b   1.000
_cell.length_c   1.000
_cell.angle_alpha   90.00
_cell.angle_beta   90.00
_cell.angle_gamma   90.00
#
_symmetry.space_group_name_H-M   'P 1'
#
loop_
_entity.id
_entity.type
_entity.pdbx_description
1 polymer ?
#
loop_
_entity_poly.entity_id
_entity_poly.type
_entity_poly.pdbx_seq_one_letter_code
_entity_poly.pdbx_strand_id
1 'polypeptide(L)'
;MKKIIVRGIAMAAIAVAAITSIIGFSGCDSLSSLDTFTMQLPITMEFSWRNRQAPDTTTDFVNLLDYSVYRDNMEDIQSAKLYQVGYWMDTLVGDPSIENAEFAFVEFYLRFEGEQQQHLLGRYENVVVKEYYKRPHIITVPEEVALLISEAVKTKPRFDVIQRYSLPKNGSGFFPRIEARVDLAIRLEVKL
;
A
#
# COMPACT_ATOMS: atom_id res chain seq x y z
N MET A 1 -50.10 -29.61 2.49
CA MET A 1 -49.99 -28.49 1.51
C MET A 1 -48.52 -28.17 1.29
N LYS A 2 -48.16 -27.91 0.03
CA LYS A 2 -46.84 -27.70 -0.59
C LYS A 2 -45.87 -26.83 0.26
N LYS A 3 -44.69 -27.38 0.61
CA LYS A 3 -43.33 -27.09 0.06
C LYS A 3 -43.00 -25.60 -0.09
N ILE A 4 -41.91 -25.16 0.56
CA ILE A 4 -40.68 -24.65 -0.09
C ILE A 4 -39.51 -24.83 0.91
N ILE A 5 -38.49 -25.54 0.43
CA ILE A 5 -37.15 -25.68 1.00
C ILE A 5 -36.28 -24.73 0.18
N VAL A 6 -35.39 -23.92 0.79
CA VAL A 6 -34.09 -23.59 0.16
C VAL A 6 -33.02 -23.43 1.26
N ARG A 7 -31.94 -24.20 1.11
CA ARG A 7 -30.69 -24.17 1.87
C ARG A 7 -29.75 -23.08 1.33
N GLY A 8 -28.94 -22.50 2.21
CA GLY A 8 -27.52 -22.17 1.97
C GLY A 8 -27.19 -20.97 1.07
N ILE A 9 -26.45 -20.01 1.63
CA ILE A 9 -25.53 -19.17 0.85
C ILE A 9 -24.19 -19.17 1.59
N ALA A 10 -23.30 -20.02 1.11
CA ALA A 10 -21.87 -19.91 1.28
C ALA A 10 -21.30 -19.00 0.17
N MET A 11 -20.24 -18.28 0.50
CA MET A 11 -19.19 -17.78 -0.41
C MET A 11 -19.65 -16.99 -1.65
N ALA A 12 -19.56 -15.66 -1.58
CA ALA A 12 -19.48 -14.82 -2.77
C ALA A 12 -18.01 -14.69 -3.18
N ALA A 13 -17.52 -15.64 -3.98
CA ALA A 13 -16.40 -15.40 -4.88
C ALA A 13 -16.93 -14.56 -6.04
N ILE A 14 -16.38 -13.36 -6.23
CA ILE A 14 -16.73 -12.50 -7.35
C ILE A 14 -16.09 -13.09 -8.61
N ALA A 15 -16.92 -13.68 -9.46
CA ALA A 15 -16.55 -14.15 -10.79
C ALA A 15 -16.34 -12.95 -11.72
N VAL A 16 -15.13 -12.78 -12.24
CA VAL A 16 -14.86 -11.88 -13.37
C VAL A 16 -15.32 -12.59 -14.64
N ALA A 17 -16.33 -12.01 -15.31
CA ALA A 17 -16.88 -12.53 -16.54
C ALA A 17 -15.87 -12.39 -17.68
N ALA A 18 -15.40 -13.52 -18.21
CA ALA A 18 -14.66 -13.61 -19.46
C ALA A 18 -15.62 -13.34 -20.63
N ILE A 19 -15.40 -12.25 -21.36
CA ILE A 19 -16.01 -12.03 -22.67
C ILE A 19 -15.22 -12.88 -23.67
N THR A 20 -15.80 -13.98 -24.11
CA THR A 20 -15.36 -14.72 -25.29
C THR A 20 -16.50 -14.73 -26.30
N SER A 21 -16.27 -14.22 -27.52
CA SER A 21 -16.37 -15.04 -28.73
C SER A 21 -16.14 -14.29 -30.07
N ILE A 22 -15.06 -14.70 -30.76
CA ILE A 22 -14.95 -15.08 -32.20
C ILE A 22 -14.97 -13.92 -33.23
N ILE A 23 -13.95 -13.71 -34.08
CA ILE A 23 -13.54 -14.39 -35.36
C ILE A 23 -12.05 -14.01 -35.61
N GLY A 24 -11.11 -14.79 -36.14
CA GLY A 24 -11.07 -16.09 -36.81
C GLY A 24 -9.61 -16.55 -37.05
N PHE A 25 -9.45 -17.82 -37.38
CA PHE A 25 -8.18 -18.51 -37.62
C PHE A 25 -7.48 -18.05 -38.91
N SER A 26 -6.26 -17.51 -38.79
CA SER A 26 -5.16 -17.70 -39.74
C SER A 26 -3.91 -16.98 -39.23
N GLY A 27 -2.94 -17.75 -38.71
CA GLY A 27 -1.67 -17.23 -38.23
C GLY A 27 -1.27 -17.91 -36.92
N CYS A 28 -0.54 -19.01 -37.02
CA CYS A 28 0.16 -19.62 -35.90
C CYS A 28 1.28 -18.67 -35.47
N ASP A 29 0.98 -17.73 -34.58
CA ASP A 29 1.96 -17.02 -33.76
C ASP A 29 1.21 -16.31 -32.63
N SER A 30 1.73 -16.40 -31.40
CA SER A 30 1.18 -15.95 -30.11
C SER A 30 0.31 -16.96 -29.32
N LEU A 31 0.95 -18.05 -28.89
CA LEU A 31 0.47 -18.83 -27.73
C LEU A 31 1.57 -18.94 -26.66
N SER A 32 2.22 -17.81 -26.38
CA SER A 32 3.27 -17.65 -25.34
C SER A 32 3.05 -16.42 -24.45
N SER A 33 1.89 -15.75 -24.58
CA SER A 33 1.56 -14.52 -23.84
C SER A 33 0.45 -14.70 -22.80
N LEU A 34 0.08 -15.94 -22.48
CA LEU A 34 -0.89 -16.30 -21.44
C LEU A 34 -0.24 -17.18 -20.36
N ASP A 35 0.98 -16.85 -19.94
CA ASP A 35 1.73 -17.61 -18.92
C ASP A 35 1.72 -16.94 -17.54
N THR A 36 1.23 -15.71 -17.44
CA THR A 36 1.16 -14.97 -16.17
C THR A 36 -0.15 -14.22 -16.01
N PHE A 37 -0.53 -13.97 -14.75
CA PHE A 37 -1.63 -13.08 -14.39
C PHE A 37 -1.21 -12.09 -13.31
N THR A 38 -1.91 -10.96 -13.24
CA THR A 38 -1.62 -9.88 -12.29
C THR A 38 -2.55 -9.92 -11.09
N MET A 39 -1.99 -9.88 -9.89
CA MET A 39 -2.71 -9.71 -8.64
C MET A 39 -2.36 -8.36 -7.99
N GLN A 40 -3.28 -7.81 -7.21
CA GLN A 40 -3.02 -6.66 -6.34
C GLN A 40 -3.07 -7.09 -4.88
N LEU A 41 -2.03 -6.72 -4.15
CA LEU A 41 -1.88 -6.92 -2.72
C LEU A 41 -1.89 -5.54 -2.03
N PRO A 42 -3.04 -5.11 -1.48
CA PRO A 42 -3.09 -3.92 -0.65
C PRO A 42 -2.52 -4.22 0.75
N ILE A 43 -1.67 -3.33 1.23
CA ILE A 43 -1.12 -3.35 2.59
C ILE A 43 -1.55 -2.06 3.25
N THR A 44 -2.38 -2.17 4.28
CA THR A 44 -2.88 -1.03 5.06
C THR A 44 -2.17 -0.97 6.40
N MET A 45 -1.62 0.19 6.73
CA MET A 45 -0.86 0.45 7.95
C MET A 45 -1.47 1.61 8.73
N GLU A 46 -1.32 1.56 10.05
CA GLU A 46 -1.81 2.60 10.97
C GLU A 46 -0.64 3.17 11.78
N PHE A 47 -0.25 4.40 11.46
CA PHE A 47 0.80 5.12 12.18
C PHE A 47 0.17 5.90 13.33
N SER A 48 0.45 5.52 14.58
CA SER A 48 -0.04 6.20 15.77
C SER A 48 1.09 6.76 16.61
N TRP A 49 1.06 8.05 16.93
CA TRP A 49 1.99 8.68 17.86
C TRP A 49 1.28 9.32 19.03
N ARG A 50 2.02 9.37 20.14
CA ARG A 50 1.59 9.99 21.38
C ARG A 50 2.68 10.88 21.93
N ASN A 51 2.31 12.09 22.33
CA ASN A 51 3.17 13.08 23.00
C ASN A 51 4.49 13.32 22.26
N ARG A 52 4.42 13.56 20.95
CA ARG A 52 5.61 13.80 20.11
C ARG A 52 5.76 15.26 19.73
N GLN A 53 7.01 15.66 19.57
CA GLN A 53 7.40 16.98 19.07
C GLN A 53 7.86 16.81 17.63
N ALA A 54 7.21 17.49 16.69
CA ALA A 54 7.67 17.53 15.30
C ALA A 54 8.97 18.35 15.18
N PRO A 55 9.86 18.04 14.21
CA PRO A 55 9.81 16.88 13.31
C PRO A 55 10.08 15.57 14.07
N ASP A 56 9.46 14.47 13.63
CA ASP A 56 9.67 13.14 14.21
C ASP A 56 9.58 12.05 13.13
N THR A 57 9.95 10.83 13.52
CA THR A 57 9.90 9.63 12.69
C THR A 57 9.11 8.55 13.41
N THR A 58 8.34 7.76 12.66
CA THR A 58 7.74 6.53 13.17
C THR A 58 7.83 5.42 12.16
N THR A 59 7.89 4.20 12.66
CA THR A 59 8.06 3.00 11.87
C THR A 59 6.91 2.06 12.14
N ASP A 60 6.40 1.43 11.08
CA ASP A 60 5.53 0.26 11.15
C ASP A 60 6.19 -0.90 10.40
N PHE A 61 5.84 -2.13 10.77
CA PHE A 61 6.44 -3.34 10.25
C PHE A 61 5.45 -4.12 9.38
N VAL A 62 5.92 -4.59 8.23
CA VAL A 62 5.16 -5.39 7.30
C VAL A 62 5.81 -6.75 7.13
N ASN A 63 5.00 -7.81 7.23
CA ASN A 63 5.37 -9.17 6.87
C ASN A 63 4.41 -9.70 5.81
N LEU A 64 4.88 -9.85 4.58
CA LEU A 64 4.07 -10.30 3.45
C LEU A 64 3.48 -11.72 3.66
N LEU A 65 4.10 -12.55 4.52
CA LEU A 65 3.59 -13.88 4.86
C LEU A 65 2.25 -13.86 5.59
N ASP A 66 1.87 -12.71 6.18
CA ASP A 66 0.59 -12.53 6.86
C ASP A 66 -0.58 -12.42 5.83
N TYR A 67 -0.26 -12.20 4.55
CA TYR A 67 -1.23 -12.03 3.48
C TYR A 67 -1.35 -13.31 2.66
N SER A 68 -2.55 -13.89 2.59
CA SER A 68 -2.80 -15.14 1.85
C SER A 68 -2.47 -15.03 0.37
N VAL A 69 -2.81 -13.90 -0.26
CA VAL A 69 -2.49 -13.62 -1.68
C VAL A 69 -0.99 -13.79 -1.95
N TYR A 70 -0.14 -13.32 -1.05
CA TYR A 70 1.31 -13.50 -1.17
C TYR A 70 1.73 -14.93 -0.83
N ARG A 71 1.37 -15.40 0.37
CA ARG A 71 1.84 -16.68 0.91
C ARG A 71 1.45 -17.86 0.03
N ASP A 72 0.22 -17.87 -0.49
CA ASP A 72 -0.33 -18.98 -1.24
C ASP A 72 0.20 -19.01 -2.70
N ASN A 73 0.84 -17.93 -3.18
CA ASN A 73 1.39 -17.82 -4.54
C ASN A 73 2.91 -17.60 -4.54
N MET A 74 3.58 -17.65 -3.39
CA MET A 74 4.98 -17.21 -3.23
C MET A 74 5.94 -17.91 -4.20
N GLU A 75 5.72 -19.20 -4.48
CA GLU A 75 6.54 -19.99 -5.40
C GLU A 75 6.35 -19.61 -6.87
N ASP A 76 5.17 -19.08 -7.22
CA ASP A 76 4.78 -18.76 -8.59
C ASP A 76 4.96 -17.28 -8.94
N ILE A 77 5.23 -16.41 -7.95
CA ILE A 77 5.51 -14.98 -8.16
C ILE A 77 6.76 -14.82 -9.04
N GLN A 78 6.56 -14.25 -10.23
CA GLN A 78 7.62 -13.92 -11.18
C GLN A 78 8.20 -12.52 -10.92
N SER A 79 7.38 -11.56 -10.56
CA SER A 79 7.81 -10.20 -10.23
C SER A 79 6.86 -9.53 -9.25
N ALA A 80 7.32 -8.48 -8.58
CA ALA A 80 6.44 -7.59 -7.84
C ALA A 80 6.84 -6.13 -7.98
N LYS A 81 5.84 -5.26 -7.90
CA LYS A 81 6.03 -3.83 -8.04
C LYS A 81 5.19 -3.08 -7.03
N LEU A 82 5.85 -2.31 -6.17
CA LEU A 82 5.18 -1.35 -5.30
C LEU A 82 4.90 -0.09 -6.12
N TYR A 83 3.64 0.17 -6.46
CA TYR A 83 3.34 1.20 -7.47
C TYR A 83 2.70 2.47 -6.88
N GLN A 84 2.04 2.38 -5.72
CA GLN A 84 1.36 3.49 -5.09
C GLN A 84 1.54 3.50 -3.57
N VAL A 85 1.65 4.71 -3.04
CA VAL A 85 1.48 5.01 -1.62
C VAL A 85 0.27 5.93 -1.50
N GLY A 86 -0.76 5.51 -0.77
CA GLY A 86 -1.86 6.34 -0.31
C GLY A 86 -1.62 6.80 1.12
N TYR A 87 -1.87 8.06 1.43
CA TYR A 87 -1.72 8.61 2.78
C TYR A 87 -2.90 9.50 3.14
N TRP A 88 -3.37 9.38 4.37
CA TRP A 88 -4.29 10.33 4.99
C TRP A 88 -4.15 10.33 6.50
N MET A 89 -4.70 11.36 7.13
CA MET A 89 -4.66 11.50 8.58
C MET A 89 -6.06 11.35 9.18
N ASP A 90 -6.20 10.49 10.19
CA ASP A 90 -7.47 10.22 10.87
C ASP A 90 -7.67 11.12 12.09
N THR A 91 -6.57 11.42 12.80
CA THR A 91 -6.56 12.21 14.03
C THR A 91 -5.29 13.06 14.12
N LEU A 92 -5.44 14.33 14.48
CA LEU A 92 -4.33 15.15 14.97
C LEU A 92 -4.85 16.03 16.12
N VAL A 93 -4.23 15.87 17.28
CA VAL A 93 -4.47 16.65 18.49
C VAL A 93 -3.14 17.29 18.86
N GLY A 94 -3.12 18.61 18.94
CA GLY A 94 -1.94 19.37 19.29
C GLY A 94 -1.99 20.80 18.77
N ASP A 95 -0.82 21.41 18.74
CA ASP A 95 -0.62 22.76 18.22
C ASP A 95 0.47 22.73 17.13
N PRO A 96 0.14 23.12 15.89
CA PRO A 96 -1.14 23.65 15.41
C PRO A 96 -2.26 22.59 15.34
N SER A 97 -3.52 23.02 15.40
CA SER A 97 -4.66 22.10 15.21
C SER A 97 -4.81 21.65 13.75
N ILE A 98 -5.69 20.68 13.48
CA ILE A 98 -5.98 20.18 12.12
C ILE A 98 -6.25 21.31 11.11
N GLU A 99 -6.94 22.36 11.53
CA GLU A 99 -7.32 23.49 10.64
C GLU A 99 -6.13 24.32 10.16
N ASN A 100 -5.05 24.36 10.96
CA ASN A 100 -3.91 25.27 10.77
C ASN A 100 -2.58 24.54 10.53
N ALA A 101 -2.55 23.23 10.76
CA ALA A 101 -1.34 22.44 10.63
C ALA A 101 -0.95 22.31 9.15
N GLU A 102 0.28 22.69 8.85
CA GLU A 102 0.86 22.57 7.53
C GLU A 102 2.29 22.06 7.67
N PHE A 103 2.55 20.85 7.19
CA PHE A 103 3.91 20.30 7.14
C PHE A 103 4.56 20.65 5.81
N ALA A 104 5.83 21.05 5.84
CA ALA A 104 6.61 21.23 4.61
C ALA A 104 6.67 19.92 3.82
N PHE A 105 6.83 18.79 4.50
CA PHE A 105 6.73 17.48 3.88
C PHE A 105 6.26 16.38 4.83
N VAL A 106 5.72 15.32 4.22
CA VAL A 106 5.59 13.99 4.81
C VAL A 106 6.23 12.98 3.87
N GLU A 107 7.20 12.23 4.36
CA GLU A 107 7.98 11.27 3.56
C GLU A 107 7.77 9.85 4.05
N PHE A 108 7.82 8.93 3.10
CA PHE A 108 7.73 7.49 3.35
C PHE A 108 8.99 6.82 2.82
N TYR A 109 9.58 5.97 3.65
CA TYR A 109 10.73 5.16 3.30
C TYR A 109 10.41 3.69 3.52
N LEU A 110 11.06 2.85 2.73
CA LEU A 110 11.10 1.42 2.91
C LEU A 110 12.49 0.99 3.35
N ARG A 111 12.54 0.04 4.29
CA ARG A 111 13.78 -0.60 4.72
C ARG A 111 13.55 -2.10 4.89
N PHE A 112 14.24 -2.93 4.12
CA PHE A 112 14.14 -4.38 4.28
C PHE A 112 14.77 -4.86 5.60
N GLU A 113 14.25 -5.96 6.14
CA GLU A 113 14.80 -6.58 7.35
C GLU A 113 16.29 -6.92 7.15
N GLY A 114 17.12 -6.49 8.11
CA GLY A 114 18.57 -6.70 8.07
C GLY A 114 19.36 -5.67 7.25
N GLU A 115 18.71 -4.72 6.59
CA GLU A 115 19.37 -3.66 5.83
C GLU A 115 19.44 -2.34 6.62
N GLN A 116 20.52 -1.58 6.40
CA GLN A 116 20.65 -0.22 6.93
C GLN A 116 20.12 0.84 5.95
N GLN A 117 20.06 0.50 4.66
CA GLN A 117 19.63 1.41 3.62
C GLN A 117 18.13 1.67 3.70
N GLN A 118 17.74 2.92 3.48
CA GLN A 118 16.35 3.34 3.38
C GLN A 118 16.09 3.86 1.97
N HIS A 119 14.98 3.44 1.39
CA HIS A 119 14.59 3.82 0.03
C HIS A 119 13.36 4.72 0.10
N LEU A 120 13.43 5.92 -0.47
CA LEU A 120 12.31 6.86 -0.47
C LEU A 120 11.18 6.31 -1.36
N LEU A 121 10.08 5.89 -0.75
CA LEU A 121 8.88 5.46 -1.47
C LEU A 121 8.15 6.64 -2.10
N GLY A 122 8.16 7.77 -1.41
CA GLY A 122 7.61 9.00 -1.93
C GLY A 122 7.49 10.08 -0.88
N ARG A 123 7.20 11.28 -1.36
CA ARG A 123 7.16 12.51 -0.57
C ARG A 123 5.92 13.32 -0.96
N TYR A 124 5.15 13.71 0.05
CA TYR A 124 4.10 14.69 -0.05
C TYR A 124 4.68 16.04 0.36
N GLU A 125 4.56 17.06 -0.49
CA GLU A 125 5.03 18.42 -0.22
C GLU A 125 3.86 19.30 0.20
N ASN A 126 4.13 20.31 1.05
CA ASN A 126 3.15 21.30 1.51
C ASN A 126 1.84 20.65 1.99
N VAL A 127 1.96 19.72 2.94
CA VAL A 127 0.85 18.94 3.47
C VAL A 127 0.01 19.81 4.40
N VAL A 128 -1.03 20.42 3.85
CA VAL A 128 -2.06 21.13 4.61
C VAL A 128 -3.00 20.09 5.23
N VAL A 129 -2.89 19.90 6.54
CA VAL A 129 -3.47 18.75 7.26
C VAL A 129 -4.97 18.56 7.01
N LYS A 130 -5.76 19.65 7.02
CA LYS A 130 -7.21 19.58 6.78
C LYS A 130 -7.57 18.96 5.42
N GLU A 131 -6.70 19.06 4.42
CA GLU A 131 -6.93 18.48 3.09
C GLU A 131 -6.74 16.97 3.10
N TYR A 132 -5.82 16.48 3.92
CA TYR A 132 -5.50 15.06 4.13
C TYR A 132 -6.36 14.42 5.22
N TYR A 133 -7.20 15.20 5.93
CA TYR A 133 -8.03 14.68 7.02
C TYR A 133 -9.11 13.74 6.48
N LYS A 134 -8.98 12.45 6.77
CA LYS A 134 -9.85 11.36 6.30
C LYS A 134 -10.00 11.31 4.77
N ARG A 135 -9.00 11.80 4.04
CA ARG A 135 -9.00 11.92 2.59
C ARG A 135 -7.69 11.39 1.99
N PRO A 136 -7.71 10.19 1.37
CA PRO A 136 -6.51 9.58 0.82
C PRO A 136 -5.96 10.43 -0.32
N HIS A 137 -4.67 10.76 -0.21
CA HIS A 137 -3.87 11.32 -1.29
C HIS A 137 -2.90 10.24 -1.74
N ILE A 138 -2.77 10.05 -3.05
CA ILE A 138 -1.98 8.96 -3.62
C ILE A 138 -0.83 9.56 -4.42
N ILE A 139 0.36 9.04 -4.19
CA ILE A 139 1.52 9.28 -5.03
C ILE A 139 1.98 7.98 -5.70
N THR A 140 2.48 8.12 -6.92
CA THR A 140 3.12 7.02 -7.64
C THR A 140 4.55 6.88 -7.16
N VAL A 141 4.96 5.64 -6.88
CA VAL A 141 6.33 5.33 -6.46
C VAL A 141 7.25 5.42 -7.68
N PRO A 142 8.43 6.08 -7.57
CA PRO A 142 9.42 6.13 -8.65
C PRO A 142 9.80 4.72 -9.14
N GLU A 143 9.95 4.54 -10.45
CA GLU A 143 10.17 3.22 -11.06
C GLU A 143 11.37 2.47 -10.46
N GLU A 144 12.46 3.19 -10.19
CA GLU A 144 13.68 2.65 -9.58
C GLU A 144 13.43 2.03 -8.19
N VAL A 145 12.51 2.62 -7.42
CA VAL A 145 12.12 2.15 -6.08
C VAL A 145 11.04 1.08 -6.18
N ALA A 146 10.13 1.23 -7.14
CA ALA A 146 9.02 0.33 -7.37
C ALA A 146 9.48 -1.11 -7.63
N LEU A 147 10.64 -1.27 -8.29
CA LEU A 147 11.26 -2.56 -8.60
C LEU A 147 12.04 -3.19 -7.42
N LEU A 148 12.41 -2.42 -6.39
CA LEU A 148 13.15 -2.95 -5.23
C LEU A 148 12.38 -4.05 -4.50
N ILE A 149 11.04 -3.94 -4.49
CA ILE A 149 10.21 -4.97 -3.87
C ILE A 149 10.21 -6.27 -4.68
N SER A 150 10.52 -6.25 -5.99
CA SER A 150 10.51 -7.44 -6.85
C SER A 150 11.46 -8.53 -6.38
N GLU A 151 12.64 -8.15 -5.88
CA GLU A 151 13.61 -9.09 -5.31
C GLU A 151 13.23 -9.50 -3.88
N ALA A 152 12.67 -8.57 -3.12
CA ALA A 152 12.31 -8.79 -1.74
C ALA A 152 11.06 -9.65 -1.55
N VAL A 153 10.05 -9.55 -2.43
CA VAL A 153 8.88 -10.45 -2.39
C VAL A 153 9.24 -11.93 -2.61
N LYS A 154 10.45 -12.26 -3.08
CA LYS A 154 10.86 -13.66 -3.22
C LYS A 154 11.70 -14.14 -2.05
N THR A 155 12.49 -13.24 -1.46
CA THR A 155 13.57 -13.61 -0.53
C THR A 155 13.52 -12.91 0.82
N LYS A 156 12.82 -11.78 0.91
CA LYS A 156 12.74 -10.87 2.07
C LYS A 156 11.31 -10.36 2.27
N PRO A 157 10.37 -11.21 2.75
CA PRO A 157 8.97 -10.82 2.94
C PRO A 157 8.75 -9.76 4.03
N ARG A 158 9.80 -9.35 4.74
CA ARG A 158 9.74 -8.50 5.92
C ARG A 158 10.45 -7.18 5.66
N PHE A 159 9.74 -6.08 5.93
CA PHE A 159 10.28 -4.74 5.80
C PHE A 159 9.58 -3.75 6.71
N ASP A 160 10.29 -2.69 7.04
CA ASP A 160 9.76 -1.53 7.74
C ASP A 160 9.26 -0.49 6.74
N VAL A 161 8.15 0.15 7.06
CA VAL A 161 7.71 1.40 6.45
C VAL A 161 7.93 2.51 7.46
N ILE A 162 8.76 3.47 7.09
CA ILE A 162 9.20 4.55 7.95
C ILE A 162 8.58 5.84 7.45
N GLN A 163 7.92 6.55 8.34
CA GLN A 163 7.26 7.79 8.06
C GLN A 163 7.97 8.93 8.76
N ARG A 164 8.24 10.01 8.02
CA ARG A 164 8.88 11.23 8.54
C ARG A 164 8.05 12.44 8.25
N TYR A 165 8.01 13.35 9.22
CA TYR A 165 7.27 14.60 9.13
C TYR A 165 8.21 15.74 9.39
N SER A 166 8.07 16.82 8.63
CA SER A 166 8.77 18.05 8.95
C SER A 166 8.22 18.69 10.23
N LEU A 167 8.86 19.77 10.68
CA LEU A 167 8.22 20.72 11.58
C LEU A 167 7.01 21.35 10.86
N PRO A 168 5.88 21.62 11.52
CA PRO A 168 4.81 22.40 10.92
C PRO A 168 5.26 23.86 10.71
N LYS A 169 4.73 24.52 9.68
CA LYS A 169 5.06 25.92 9.36
C LYS A 169 4.64 26.91 10.44
N ASN A 170 3.64 26.55 11.25
CA ASN A 170 3.08 27.37 12.33
C ASN A 170 2.98 26.55 13.62
N GLY A 171 2.86 27.23 14.77
CA GLY A 171 2.64 26.60 16.08
C GLY A 171 3.88 25.96 16.70
N SER A 172 3.69 25.33 17.86
CA SER A 172 4.76 24.68 18.62
C SER A 172 5.23 23.36 18.00
N GLY A 173 4.39 22.68 17.23
CA GLY A 173 4.67 21.35 16.68
C GLY A 173 4.56 20.22 17.71
N PHE A 174 4.00 20.49 18.89
CA PHE A 174 3.74 19.47 19.88
C PHE A 174 2.37 18.82 19.65
N PHE A 175 2.38 17.49 19.49
CA PHE A 175 1.20 16.71 19.19
C PHE A 175 1.01 15.57 20.20
N PRO A 176 0.09 15.74 21.18
CA PRO A 176 -0.33 14.67 22.08
C PRO A 176 -0.81 13.41 21.38
N ARG A 177 -1.44 13.53 20.20
CA ARG A 177 -1.91 12.38 19.42
C ARG A 177 -1.91 12.68 17.92
N ILE A 178 -1.28 11.80 17.14
CA ILE A 178 -1.43 11.76 15.69
C ILE A 178 -1.76 10.33 15.29
N GLU A 179 -2.75 10.17 14.43
CA GLU A 179 -3.09 8.90 13.81
C GLU A 179 -3.22 9.11 12.31
N ALA A 180 -2.45 8.35 11.55
CA ALA A 180 -2.45 8.36 10.11
C ALA A 180 -2.57 6.95 9.56
N ARG A 181 -3.11 6.86 8.35
CA ARG A 181 -3.20 5.63 7.60
C ARG A 181 -2.39 5.73 6.34
N VAL A 182 -1.82 4.59 5.97
CA VAL A 182 -1.02 4.46 4.77
C VAL A 182 -1.42 3.18 4.07
N ASP A 183 -1.77 3.31 2.80
CA ASP A 183 -2.03 2.18 1.92
C ASP A 183 -0.87 2.02 0.94
N LEU A 184 -0.25 0.85 0.93
CA LEU A 184 0.70 0.46 -0.10
C LEU A 184 0.02 -0.50 -1.05
N ALA A 185 0.21 -0.30 -2.34
CA ALA A 185 -0.32 -1.20 -3.34
C ALA A 185 0.83 -1.94 -4.05
N ILE A 186 0.94 -3.24 -3.79
CA ILE A 186 1.90 -4.11 -4.46
C ILE A 186 1.17 -4.86 -5.57
N ARG A 187 1.71 -4.79 -6.78
CA ARG A 187 1.29 -5.61 -7.90
C ARG A 187 2.18 -6.84 -7.95
N LEU A 188 1.59 -8.03 -8.01
CA LEU A 188 2.29 -9.30 -8.19
C LEU A 188 2.01 -9.83 -9.60
N GLU A 189 3.03 -10.27 -10.31
CA GLU A 189 2.88 -11.07 -11.51
C GLU A 189 3.15 -12.52 -11.16
N VAL A 190 2.16 -13.38 -11.35
CA VAL A 190 2.18 -14.79 -10.92
C VAL A 190 2.07 -15.67 -12.15
N LYS A 191 2.83 -16.77 -12.18
CA LYS A 191 2.75 -17.76 -13.24
C LYS A 191 1.44 -18.56 -13.17
N LEU A 192 0.85 -18.88 -14.33
CA LEU A 192 -0.32 -19.75 -14.46
C LEU A 192 0.02 -21.24 -14.33
#